data_AF-A0A927MZZ1-F1
#
_entry.id   AF-A0A927MZZ1-F1
#
_cell.length_a   1.000
_cell.length_b   1.000
_cell.length_c   1.000
_cell.angle_alpha   90.00
_cell.angle_beta   90.00
_cell.angle_gamma   90.00
#
_symmetry.space_group_name_H-M   'P 1'
#
loop_
_entity.id
_entity.type
_entity.pdbx_description
1 polymer ?
#
loop_
_entity_poly.entity_id
_entity_poly.type
_entity_poly.pdbx_seq_one_letter_code
_entity_poly.pdbx_strand_id
1 'polypeptide(L)'
;MSTYHGPRNQPPRRRARRRPRPGPRRRRLVAEFDDPTGARHGGMPTYPWHMAPDGLATKRQLLALELRPGGQPIAAQIMWMRHGQPAVAYLYRIDAAKPKRIPTLAQLHAIEKALAARRTCPLCEVDAGYTIPTSLGCCLDCSAPTHQPIEKGLAA
;
A
#
# COMPACT_ATOMS: atom_id res chain seq x y z
N MET A 1 -50.07 -27.91 22.71
CA MET A 1 -50.97 -26.80 22.31
C MET A 1 -50.11 -25.61 21.92
N SER A 2 -50.09 -25.31 20.62
CA SER A 2 -49.22 -24.30 19.98
C SER A 2 -49.87 -22.92 20.06
N THR A 3 -49.20 -21.94 20.67
CA THR A 3 -49.60 -20.53 20.62
C THR A 3 -48.68 -19.77 19.68
N TYR A 4 -49.00 -19.81 18.39
CA TYR A 4 -48.33 -19.01 17.38
C TYR A 4 -48.72 -17.53 17.55
N HIS A 5 -47.80 -16.72 18.08
CA HIS A 5 -47.93 -15.26 18.08
C HIS A 5 -47.31 -14.69 16.80
N GLY A 6 -48.16 -14.24 15.86
CA GLY A 6 -47.76 -13.67 14.58
C GLY A 6 -46.85 -12.43 14.68
N PRO A 7 -46.23 -12.02 13.55
CA PRO A 7 -45.25 -10.94 13.55
C PRO A 7 -45.90 -9.59 13.89
N ARG A 8 -45.40 -8.94 14.95
CA ARG A 8 -45.71 -7.55 15.28
C ARG A 8 -45.26 -6.65 14.12
N ASN A 9 -46.22 -6.15 13.34
CA ASN A 9 -46.07 -5.07 12.39
C ASN A 9 -45.34 -3.88 13.04
N GLN A 10 -44.03 -3.76 12.81
CA GLN A 10 -43.33 -2.50 13.09
C GLN A 10 -43.47 -1.61 11.85
N PRO A 11 -43.99 -0.39 11.98
CA PRO A 11 -43.97 0.55 10.86
C PRO A 11 -42.51 0.84 10.48
N PRO A 12 -42.21 1.07 9.19
CA PRO A 12 -40.86 1.39 8.79
C PRO A 12 -40.43 2.66 9.53
N ARG A 13 -39.33 2.58 10.28
CA ARG A 13 -38.72 3.75 10.93
C ARG A 13 -38.57 4.81 9.85
N ARG A 14 -39.28 5.95 9.97
CA ARG A 14 -39.10 7.12 9.10
C ARG A 14 -37.60 7.37 9.05
N ARG A 15 -36.97 7.13 7.89
CA ARG A 15 -35.55 7.42 7.70
C ARG A 15 -35.42 8.90 8.03
N ALA A 16 -34.80 9.21 9.17
CA ALA A 16 -34.45 10.59 9.49
C ALA A 16 -33.77 11.13 8.23
N ARG A 17 -34.35 12.19 7.65
CA ARG A 17 -33.73 12.86 6.51
C ARG A 17 -32.30 13.13 6.94
N ARG A 18 -31.33 12.45 6.35
CA ARG A 18 -29.92 12.67 6.67
C ARG A 18 -29.73 14.18 6.48
N ARG A 19 -29.32 14.90 7.53
CA ARG A 19 -28.89 16.29 7.37
C ARG A 19 -27.88 16.29 6.21
N PRO A 20 -27.98 17.20 5.23
CA PRO A 20 -26.96 17.30 4.20
C PRO A 20 -25.61 17.42 4.91
N ARG A 21 -24.67 16.53 4.60
CA ARG A 21 -23.29 16.74 5.02
C ARG A 21 -22.88 18.10 4.45
N PRO A 22 -22.33 19.04 5.25
CA PRO A 22 -21.78 20.25 4.67
C PRO A 22 -20.82 19.84 3.57
N GLY A 23 -21.07 20.30 2.34
CA GLY A 23 -20.24 19.96 1.19
C GLY A 23 -18.78 20.35 1.47
N PRO A 24 -17.80 19.68 0.84
CA PRO A 24 -16.41 20.07 1.03
C PRO A 24 -16.24 21.51 0.50
N ARG A 25 -15.75 22.41 1.36
CA ARG A 25 -15.30 23.76 0.96
C ARG A 25 -14.01 23.63 0.12
N ARG A 26 -14.06 22.95 -1.04
CA ARG A 26 -12.89 22.60 -1.88
C ARG A 26 -11.96 23.80 -2.11
N ARG A 27 -12.51 24.99 -2.35
CA ARG A 27 -11.74 26.25 -2.54
C ARG A 27 -10.91 26.66 -1.33
N ARG A 28 -11.42 26.48 -0.10
CA ARG A 28 -10.71 26.92 1.12
C ARG A 28 -9.50 26.02 1.41
N LEU A 29 -9.65 24.71 1.17
CA LEU A 29 -8.57 23.74 1.34
C LEU A 29 -7.45 23.91 0.30
N VAL A 30 -7.81 24.29 -0.94
CA VAL A 30 -6.82 24.62 -1.98
C VAL A 30 -5.98 25.83 -1.55
N ALA A 31 -6.59 26.91 -1.06
CA ALA A 31 -5.85 28.10 -0.61
C ALA A 31 -4.97 27.86 0.65
N GLU A 32 -5.35 26.91 1.50
CA GLU A 32 -4.58 26.53 2.68
C GLU A 32 -3.25 25.86 2.32
N PHE A 33 -3.27 25.02 1.28
CA PHE A 33 -2.11 24.24 0.83
C PHE A 33 -1.32 24.91 -0.29
N ASP A 34 -1.74 26.06 -0.80
CA ASP A 34 -1.02 26.80 -1.83
C ASP A 34 0.02 27.75 -1.22
N ASP A 35 1.28 27.31 -1.20
CA ASP A 35 2.41 28.04 -0.62
C ASP A 35 3.67 27.81 -1.47
N PRO A 36 3.75 28.44 -2.65
CA PRO A 36 4.88 28.23 -3.57
C PRO A 36 6.22 28.72 -3.00
N THR A 37 6.22 29.60 -1.99
CA THR A 37 7.43 30.11 -1.34
C THR A 37 7.88 29.23 -0.17
N GLY A 38 7.01 28.36 0.34
CA GLY A 38 7.29 27.51 1.51
C GLY A 38 7.30 28.27 2.84
N ALA A 39 6.75 29.49 2.89
CA ALA A 39 6.78 30.34 4.08
C ALA A 39 5.97 29.76 5.25
N ARG A 40 4.93 28.97 4.96
CA ARG A 40 4.02 28.37 5.96
C ARG A 40 4.34 26.92 6.25
N HIS A 41 4.95 26.21 5.29
CA HIS A 41 5.10 24.76 5.33
C HIS A 41 6.57 24.31 5.38
N GLY A 42 7.33 24.85 6.34
CA GLY A 42 8.67 24.34 6.67
C GLY A 42 9.76 24.68 5.65
N GLY A 43 9.61 25.77 4.90
CA GLY A 43 10.64 26.29 3.99
C GLY A 43 10.67 25.60 2.61
N MET A 44 9.68 24.77 2.29
CA MET A 44 9.60 24.07 1.01
C MET A 44 8.32 24.42 0.24
N PRO A 45 8.41 24.61 -1.09
CA PRO A 45 7.24 24.87 -1.92
C PRO A 45 6.17 23.79 -1.72
N THR A 46 4.96 24.23 -1.41
CA THR A 46 3.81 23.36 -1.14
C THR A 46 2.69 23.70 -2.10
N TYR A 47 2.17 22.67 -2.77
CA TYR A 47 1.11 22.81 -3.75
C TYR A 47 -0.13 22.00 -3.34
N PRO A 48 -1.34 22.45 -3.70
CA PRO A 48 -2.54 21.64 -3.54
C PRO A 48 -2.51 20.41 -4.45
N TRP A 49 -3.38 19.43 -4.15
CA TRP A 49 -3.55 18.24 -4.99
C TRP A 49 -3.79 18.59 -6.47
N HIS A 50 -2.99 18.01 -7.37
CA HIS A 50 -2.98 18.26 -8.82
C HIS A 50 -2.60 19.68 -9.26
N MET A 51 -1.96 20.49 -8.41
CA MET A 51 -1.57 21.87 -8.74
C MET A 51 -0.05 22.11 -8.69
N ALA A 52 0.75 21.05 -8.62
CA ALA A 52 2.19 21.17 -8.71
C ALA A 52 2.60 21.60 -10.14
N PRO A 53 3.61 22.47 -10.28
CA PRO A 53 4.11 22.86 -11.59
C PRO A 53 4.78 21.68 -12.31
N ASP A 54 4.92 21.83 -13.62
CA ASP A 54 5.62 20.86 -14.46
C ASP A 54 7.09 20.69 -14.05
N GLY A 55 7.68 19.57 -14.46
CA GLY A 55 9.07 19.23 -14.10
C GLY A 55 9.23 18.63 -12.69
N LEU A 56 8.14 18.53 -11.92
CA LEU A 56 8.09 17.87 -10.62
C LEU A 56 7.27 16.58 -10.68
N ALA A 57 7.77 15.55 -10.00
CA ALA A 57 7.11 14.26 -9.94
C ALA A 57 7.25 13.60 -8.57
N THR A 58 6.20 12.92 -8.14
CA THR A 58 6.26 12.00 -6.99
C THR A 58 7.13 10.79 -7.30
N LYS A 59 7.62 10.10 -6.28
CA LYS A 59 8.38 8.85 -6.45
C LYS A 59 7.65 7.81 -7.31
N ARG A 60 6.31 7.75 -7.22
CA ARG A 60 5.48 6.85 -8.03
C ARG A 60 5.42 7.29 -9.50
N GLN A 61 5.29 8.59 -9.76
CA GLN A 61 5.31 9.13 -11.12
C GLN A 61 6.67 8.94 -11.78
N LEU A 62 7.78 9.17 -11.04
CA LEU A 62 9.13 8.86 -11.55
C LEU A 62 9.27 7.37 -11.89
N LEU A 63 8.77 6.47 -11.04
CA LEU A 63 8.85 5.03 -11.30
C LEU A 63 8.10 4.63 -12.58
N ALA A 64 6.95 5.26 -12.86
CA ALA A 64 6.20 5.04 -14.09
C ALA A 64 6.96 5.53 -15.34
N LEU A 65 7.90 6.47 -15.18
CA LEU A 65 8.81 6.96 -16.21
C LEU A 65 10.14 6.19 -16.25
N GLU A 66 10.26 5.06 -15.55
CA GLU A 66 11.51 4.30 -15.38
C GLU A 66 12.66 5.11 -14.73
N LEU A 67 12.30 6.11 -13.92
CA LEU A 67 13.22 6.97 -13.19
C LEU A 67 13.17 6.69 -11.68
N ARG A 68 14.22 7.16 -10.99
CA ARG A 68 14.31 7.22 -9.52
C ARG A 68 14.81 8.61 -9.10
N PRO A 69 14.50 9.08 -7.88
CA PRO A 69 14.96 10.38 -7.40
C PRO A 69 16.49 10.59 -7.44
N GLY A 70 17.28 9.51 -7.40
CA GLY A 70 18.72 9.60 -7.65
C GLY A 70 19.55 10.19 -6.50
N GLY A 71 18.95 10.38 -5.32
CA GLY A 71 19.60 10.96 -4.13
C GLY A 71 19.41 12.48 -3.98
N GLN A 72 18.64 13.10 -4.86
CA GLN A 72 18.32 14.53 -4.76
C GLN A 72 17.49 14.85 -3.49
N PRO A 73 17.62 16.06 -2.93
CA PRO A 73 16.72 16.52 -1.87
C PRO A 73 15.28 16.64 -2.38
N ILE A 74 14.34 16.73 -1.46
CA ILE A 74 12.93 16.98 -1.80
C ILE A 74 12.82 18.40 -2.35
N ALA A 75 12.23 18.55 -3.54
CA ALA A 75 12.13 19.85 -4.21
C ALA A 75 10.86 20.62 -3.81
N ALA A 76 9.78 19.89 -3.55
CA ALA A 76 8.49 20.44 -3.14
C ALA A 76 7.62 19.35 -2.52
N GLN A 77 6.43 19.72 -2.05
CA GLN A 77 5.42 18.78 -1.58
C GLN A 77 4.03 19.13 -2.11
N ILE A 78 3.18 18.12 -2.16
CA ILE A 78 1.74 18.25 -2.39
C ILE A 78 1.02 17.96 -1.09
N MET A 79 0.08 18.84 -0.70
CA MET A 79 -0.76 18.64 0.48
C MET A 79 -2.25 18.58 0.13
N TRP A 80 -2.99 17.72 0.83
CA TRP A 80 -4.44 17.60 0.69
C TRP A 80 -5.10 16.98 1.91
N MET A 81 -6.43 17.10 2.01
CA MET A 81 -7.19 16.40 3.06
C MET A 81 -7.55 14.99 2.63
N ARG A 82 -7.08 13.99 3.37
CA ARG A 82 -7.43 12.58 3.21
C ARG A 82 -8.09 12.07 4.48
N HIS A 83 -9.34 11.60 4.36
CA HIS A 83 -10.15 11.13 5.51
C HIS A 83 -10.21 12.12 6.68
N GLY A 84 -10.25 13.43 6.38
CA GLY A 84 -10.31 14.49 7.39
C GLY A 84 -8.97 14.85 8.03
N GLN A 85 -7.85 14.27 7.58
CA GLN A 85 -6.51 14.59 8.05
C GLN A 85 -5.64 15.10 6.88
N PRO A 86 -4.71 16.06 7.11
CA PRO A 86 -3.74 16.45 6.11
C PRO A 86 -2.86 15.27 5.71
N ALA A 87 -2.67 15.10 4.41
CA ALA A 87 -1.78 14.13 3.80
C ALA A 87 -0.78 14.86 2.91
N VAL A 88 0.42 14.29 2.80
CA VAL A 88 1.56 14.88 2.08
C VAL A 88 2.11 13.89 1.08
N ALA A 89 2.53 14.38 -0.09
CA ALA A 89 3.33 13.63 -1.05
C ALA A 89 4.53 14.48 -1.49
N TYR A 90 5.74 13.92 -1.38
CA TYR A 90 6.95 14.62 -1.77
C TYR A 90 7.17 14.57 -3.29
N LEU A 91 7.67 15.69 -3.80
CA LEU A 91 8.00 15.90 -5.20
C LEU A 91 9.52 16.02 -5.38
N TYR A 92 9.97 15.46 -6.48
CA TYR A 92 11.35 15.45 -6.93
C TYR A 92 11.41 16.03 -8.32
N ARG A 93 12.54 16.64 -8.69
CA ARG A 93 12.72 17.14 -10.04
C ARG A 93 12.96 15.98 -11.00
N ILE A 94 12.29 16.03 -12.15
CA ILE A 94 12.40 15.03 -13.20
C ILE A 94 13.78 15.11 -13.88
N ASP A 95 14.29 16.33 -14.10
CA ASP A 95 15.58 16.56 -14.76
C ASP A 95 16.80 16.07 -13.95
N ALA A 96 16.71 16.11 -12.62
CA ALA A 96 17.73 15.57 -11.71
C ALA A 96 17.53 14.08 -11.39
N ALA A 97 16.46 13.45 -11.92
CA ALA A 97 16.21 12.04 -11.70
C ALA A 97 17.22 11.18 -12.45
N LYS A 98 17.43 9.96 -11.96
CA LYS A 98 18.34 8.98 -12.56
C LYS A 98 17.55 7.80 -13.08
N PRO A 99 18.05 7.06 -14.07
CA PRO A 99 17.45 5.79 -14.47
C PRO A 99 17.23 4.86 -13.28
N LYS A 100 16.09 4.15 -13.30
CA LYS A 100 15.77 3.09 -12.35
C LYS A 100 16.89 2.05 -12.38
N ARG A 101 17.28 1.55 -11.20
CA ARG A 101 18.27 0.47 -11.12
C ARG A 101 17.61 -0.83 -11.58
N ILE A 102 18.25 -1.48 -12.55
CA ILE A 102 17.90 -2.82 -13.00
C ILE A 102 18.78 -3.80 -12.23
N PRO A 103 18.20 -4.82 -11.57
CA PRO A 103 18.99 -5.84 -10.89
C PRO A 103 19.82 -6.64 -11.92
N THR A 104 21.03 -7.01 -11.52
CA THR A 104 21.86 -7.93 -12.33
C THR A 104 21.34 -9.36 -12.22
N LEU A 105 21.71 -10.24 -13.17
CA LEU A 105 21.36 -11.66 -13.12
C LEU A 105 21.81 -12.33 -11.82
N ALA A 106 23.01 -12.00 -11.33
CA ALA A 106 23.52 -12.50 -10.06
C ALA A 106 22.65 -12.09 -8.87
N GLN A 107 22.13 -10.85 -8.87
CA GLN A 107 21.20 -10.38 -7.84
C GLN A 107 19.84 -11.09 -7.93
N LEU A 108 19.33 -11.33 -9.14
CA LEU A 108 18.10 -12.09 -9.34
C LEU A 108 18.23 -13.52 -8.82
N HIS A 109 19.31 -14.22 -9.18
CA HIS A 109 19.59 -15.58 -8.67
C HIS A 109 19.75 -15.60 -7.14
N ALA A 110 20.36 -14.58 -6.55
CA ALA A 110 20.47 -14.49 -5.09
C ALA A 110 19.09 -14.34 -4.42
N ILE A 111 18.19 -13.55 -5.01
CA ILE A 111 16.81 -13.41 -4.54
C ILE A 111 16.04 -14.73 -4.70
N GLU A 112 16.18 -15.41 -5.84
CA GLU A 112 15.54 -16.71 -6.08
C GLU A 112 15.99 -17.75 -5.06
N LYS A 113 17.30 -17.86 -4.80
CA LYS A 113 17.84 -18.74 -3.74
C LYS A 113 17.28 -18.38 -2.36
N ALA A 114 17.21 -17.09 -2.02
CA ALA A 114 16.66 -16.64 -0.75
C ALA A 114 15.15 -16.95 -0.63
N LEU A 115 14.39 -16.82 -1.71
CA LEU A 115 12.96 -17.17 -1.75
C LEU A 115 12.75 -18.68 -1.65
N ALA A 116 13.55 -19.48 -2.35
CA ALA A 116 13.51 -20.95 -2.25
C ALA A 116 13.75 -21.41 -0.81
N ALA A 117 14.76 -20.86 -0.12
CA ALA A 117 15.03 -21.18 1.28
C ALA A 117 13.88 -20.81 2.23
N ARG A 118 13.16 -19.71 1.96
CA ARG A 118 11.99 -19.28 2.75
C ARG A 118 10.72 -20.08 2.48
N ARG A 119 10.65 -20.77 1.33
CA ARG A 119 9.49 -21.56 0.91
C ARG A 119 9.67 -23.06 1.13
N THR A 120 10.91 -23.53 1.24
CA THR A 120 11.23 -24.95 1.45
C THR A 120 10.99 -25.31 2.91
N CYS A 121 10.11 -26.26 3.15
CA CYS A 121 9.81 -26.73 4.50
C CYS A 121 10.99 -27.53 5.06
N PRO A 122 11.47 -27.24 6.28
CA PRO A 122 12.57 -28.00 6.88
C PRO A 122 12.19 -29.44 7.28
N LEU A 123 10.90 -29.78 7.34
CA LEU A 123 10.42 -31.12 7.73
C LEU A 123 10.23 -32.05 6.53
N CYS A 124 9.53 -31.58 5.49
CA CYS A 124 9.25 -32.39 4.30
C CYS A 124 10.18 -32.08 3.13
N GLU A 125 10.98 -31.00 3.20
CA GLU A 125 11.91 -30.53 2.15
C GLU A 125 11.22 -30.15 0.82
N VAL A 126 9.91 -30.01 0.84
CA VAL A 126 9.12 -29.57 -0.32
C VAL A 126 9.00 -28.05 -0.32
N ASP A 127 9.09 -27.46 -1.50
CA ASP A 127 8.76 -26.05 -1.72
C ASP A 127 7.23 -25.87 -1.59
N ALA A 128 6.80 -25.17 -0.53
CA ALA A 128 5.40 -24.99 -0.21
C ALA A 128 4.66 -24.00 -1.15
N GLY A 129 5.38 -23.27 -2.02
CA GLY A 129 4.79 -22.26 -2.90
C GLY A 129 4.53 -20.90 -2.25
N TYR A 130 4.71 -20.77 -0.94
CA TYR A 130 4.56 -19.54 -0.16
C TYR A 130 5.67 -19.39 0.89
N THR A 131 5.91 -18.16 1.34
CA THR A 131 6.87 -17.90 2.43
C THR A 131 6.35 -18.53 3.72
N ILE A 132 7.08 -19.49 4.26
CA ILE A 132 6.70 -20.20 5.48
C ILE A 132 6.67 -19.22 6.66
N PRO A 133 5.56 -19.16 7.43
CA PRO A 133 5.49 -18.32 8.61
C PRO A 133 6.52 -18.73 9.66
N THR A 134 7.28 -17.76 10.18
CA THR A 134 8.30 -18.01 11.21
C THR A 134 7.71 -18.55 12.51
N SER A 135 6.43 -18.29 12.80
CA SER A 135 5.72 -18.79 13.98
C SER A 135 5.44 -20.30 13.93
N LEU A 136 5.31 -20.87 12.72
CA LEU A 136 5.06 -22.31 12.54
C LEU A 136 6.36 -23.10 12.40
N GLY A 137 7.42 -22.46 11.89
CA GLY A 137 8.72 -23.10 11.62
C GLY A 137 8.70 -24.16 10.51
N CYS A 138 7.53 -24.50 9.97
CA CYS A 138 7.31 -25.47 8.92
C CYS A 138 6.08 -25.09 8.06
N CYS A 139 5.87 -25.80 6.95
CA CYS A 139 4.70 -25.55 6.10
C CYS A 139 3.39 -25.87 6.83
N LEU A 140 2.29 -25.29 6.35
CA LEU A 140 0.95 -25.47 6.88
C LEU A 140 0.58 -26.95 6.98
N ASP A 141 0.93 -27.76 5.97
CA ASP A 141 0.62 -29.19 5.94
C ASP A 141 1.33 -29.97 7.04
N CYS A 142 2.61 -29.67 7.31
CA CYS A 142 3.35 -30.29 8.41
C CYS A 142 2.93 -29.76 9.79
N SER A 143 2.43 -28.53 9.87
CA SER A 143 1.94 -27.94 11.12
C SER A 143 0.53 -28.39 11.49
N ALA A 144 -0.24 -28.89 10.52
CA ALA A 144 -1.60 -29.35 10.75
C ALA A 144 -1.61 -30.65 11.57
N PRO A 145 -2.42 -30.74 12.63
CA PRO A 145 -2.45 -31.92 13.53
C PRO A 145 -3.00 -33.20 12.86
N THR A 146 -3.46 -33.12 11.61
CA THR A 146 -4.05 -34.23 10.84
C THR A 146 -3.18 -34.67 9.67
N HIS A 147 -1.87 -34.41 9.71
CA HIS A 147 -0.96 -34.81 8.64
C HIS A 147 -0.77 -36.33 8.64
N GLN A 148 -1.42 -37.03 7.69
CA GLN A 148 -0.87 -38.28 7.18
C GLN A 148 0.44 -37.92 6.45
N PRO A 149 1.59 -38.48 6.87
CA PRO A 149 2.84 -38.23 6.17
C PRO A 149 2.66 -38.62 4.71
N ILE A 150 2.98 -37.69 3.81
CA ILE A 150 3.08 -38.01 2.39
C ILE A 150 4.31 -38.90 2.28
N GLU A 151 4.10 -40.21 2.09
CA GLU A 151 5.20 -41.15 1.86
C GLU A 151 6.00 -40.63 0.67
N LYS A 152 7.23 -40.16 0.93
CA LYS A 152 8.17 -39.74 -0.11
C LYS A 152 8.42 -40.97 -0.97
N GLY A 153 7.87 -40.97 -2.18
CA GLY A 153 8.13 -41.99 -3.19
C GLY A 153 9.63 -42.08 -3.45
N LEU A 154 10.20 -43.23 -3.07
CA LEU A 154 11.48 -43.74 -3.53
C LEU A 154 11.43 -43.81 -5.06
N ALA A 155 12.06 -42.87 -5.75
CA ALA A 155 12.38 -43.00 -7.17
C ALA A 155 13.89 -43.22 -7.29
N ALA A 156 14.21 -44.42 -7.78
CA ALA A 156 15.53 -44.94 -8.09
C ALA A 156 16.20 -44.20 -9.26
#